data_AF-A0A3D2U306-F1
#
_entry.id   AF-A0A3D2U306-F1
#
_cell.length_a   1.000
_cell.length_b   1.000
_cell.length_c   1.000
_cell.angle_alpha   90.00
_cell.angle_beta   90.00
_cell.angle_gamma   90.00
#
_symmetry.space_group_name_H-M   'P 1'
#
loop_
_entity.id
_entity.type
_entity.pdbx_description
1 polymer ?
#
loop_
_entity_poly.entity_id
_entity_poly.type
_entity_poly.pdbx_seq_one_letter_code
_entity_poly.pdbx_strand_id
1 'polypeptide(L)' 'MSPRPVVVGALCLVAILLSSARVEAADVMDWPHWRGPEWNGISRETGIVDKWNPKGENVLWKSKEAAGRS' A
#
# COMPACT_ATOMS: atom_id res chain seq x y z
N MET A 1 17.70 -31.49 29.94
CA MET A 1 18.78 -31.41 28.93
C MET A 1 18.68 -30.06 28.24
N SER A 2 19.67 -29.19 28.42
CA SER A 2 19.74 -27.93 27.66
C SER A 2 20.03 -28.21 26.18
N PRO A 3 19.40 -27.49 25.23
CA PRO A 3 19.66 -27.68 23.82
C PRO A 3 21.11 -27.33 23.50
N ARG A 4 21.73 -28.12 22.61
CA ARG A 4 23.12 -27.89 22.16
C ARG A 4 23.19 -26.55 21.40
N PRO A 5 24.25 -25.74 21.59
CA PRO A 5 24.35 -24.38 21.03
C PRO A 5 24.19 -24.34 19.49
N VAL A 6 24.58 -25.41 18.80
CA VAL A 6 24.41 -25.56 17.34
C VAL A 6 22.94 -25.63 16.92
N VAL A 7 22.08 -26.29 17.70
CA VAL A 7 20.64 -26.41 17.41
C VAL A 7 19.93 -25.08 17.61
N VAL A 8 20.33 -24.32 18.63
CA VAL A 8 19.83 -22.96 18.88
C VAL A 8 20.24 -22.03 17.73
N GLY A 9 21.52 -22.09 17.30
CA GLY A 9 22.00 -21.30 16.17
C GLY A 9 21.28 -21.60 14.85
N ALA A 10 21.02 -22.89 14.56
CA ALA A 10 20.28 -23.30 13.37
C ALA A 10 18.81 -22.81 13.39
N LEU A 11 18.15 -22.89 14.55
CA LEU A 11 16.77 -22.39 14.72
C LEU A 11 16.68 -20.86 14.55
N CYS A 12 17.65 -20.12 15.07
CA CYS A 12 17.71 -18.66 14.87
C CYS A 12 17.90 -18.28 13.39
N LEU A 13 18.78 -18.99 12.66
CA LEU A 13 18.98 -18.78 11.22
C LEU A 13 17.72 -19.06 10.41
N VAL A 14 17.02 -20.15 10.72
CA VAL A 14 15.73 -20.48 10.09
C VAL A 14 14.69 -19.39 10.38
N ALA A 15 14.56 -18.95 11.64
CA ALA A 15 13.64 -17.87 12.00
C ALA A 15 13.94 -16.56 11.25
N ILE A 16 15.21 -16.18 11.10
CA ILE A 16 15.61 -14.98 10.34
C ILE A 16 15.26 -15.12 8.86
N LEU A 17 15.50 -16.29 8.24
CA LEU A 17 15.16 -16.52 6.84
C LEU A 17 13.64 -16.50 6.58
N LEU A 18 12.84 -17.03 7.51
CA LEU A 18 11.37 -16.97 7.44
C LEU A 18 10.81 -15.57 7.76
N SER A 19 11.58 -14.68 8.38
CA SER A 19 11.16 -13.32 8.74
C SER A 19 11.33 -12.30 7.62
N SER A 20 11.42 -12.76 6.37
CA SER A 20 11.45 -11.93 5.16
C SER A 20 10.08 -11.29 4.90
N ALA A 21 9.55 -10.54 5.88
CA ALA A 21 8.42 -9.67 5.68
C ALA A 21 8.84 -8.63 4.64
N ARG A 22 8.13 -8.60 3.51
CA ARG A 22 8.31 -7.55 2.52
C ARG A 22 7.88 -6.26 3.19
N VAL A 23 8.81 -5.33 3.35
CA VAL A 23 8.43 -3.93 3.56
C VAL A 23 7.88 -3.50 2.22
N GLU A 24 6.54 -3.51 2.09
CA GLU A 24 5.88 -2.83 0.98
C GLU A 24 6.37 -1.38 1.06
N ALA A 25 7.13 -0.95 0.07
CA ALA A 25 7.43 0.48 -0.04
C ALA A 25 6.08 1.19 -0.09
N ALA A 26 5.93 2.28 0.67
CA ALA A 26 4.77 3.15 0.53
C ALA A 26 4.55 3.43 -0.96
N ASP A 27 3.29 3.39 -1.42
CA ASP A 27 3.03 3.64 -2.82
C ASP A 27 3.68 4.99 -3.15
N VAL A 28 4.49 5.03 -4.20
CA VAL A 28 5.14 6.26 -4.65
C VAL A 28 4.06 7.31 -4.99
N MET A 29 2.83 6.86 -5.23
CA MET A 29 1.64 7.67 -5.47
C MET A 29 0.82 7.96 -4.20
N ASP A 30 1.17 7.41 -3.04
CA ASP A 30 0.53 7.77 -1.79
C ASP A 30 0.86 9.21 -1.42
N TRP A 31 -0.09 9.88 -0.75
CA TRP A 31 0.07 11.22 -0.19
C TRP A 31 0.19 11.14 1.33
N PRO A 32 1.37 10.76 1.87
CA PRO A 32 1.57 10.61 3.32
C PRO A 32 1.51 11.95 4.07
N HIS A 33 1.55 13.08 3.36
CA HIS A 33 1.41 14.43 3.90
C HIS A 33 0.62 15.31 2.94
N TRP A 34 0.15 16.45 3.46
CA TRP A 34 -0.75 17.36 2.75
C TRP A 34 -0.21 17.93 1.42
N ARG A 35 1.11 17.85 1.19
CA ARG A 35 1.77 18.30 -0.05
C ARG A 35 2.21 17.17 -0.99
N GLY A 36 1.86 15.91 -0.70
CA GLY A 36 2.36 14.75 -1.44
C GLY A 36 3.87 14.54 -1.26
N PRO A 37 4.42 13.36 -1.61
CA PRO A 37 5.70 12.83 -1.11
C PRO A 37 6.93 13.75 -1.23
N GLU A 38 6.97 14.64 -2.22
CA GLU A 38 8.05 15.61 -2.45
C GLU A 38 7.88 16.95 -1.72
N TRP A 39 6.83 17.10 -0.91
CA TRP A 39 6.51 18.31 -0.15
C TRP A 39 6.31 19.57 -1.01
N ASN A 40 5.93 19.41 -2.28
CA ASN A 40 5.79 20.52 -3.22
C ASN A 40 4.33 20.81 -3.62
N GLY A 41 3.39 19.89 -3.38
CA GLY A 41 1.99 20.03 -3.78
C GLY A 41 1.73 19.76 -5.27
N ILE A 42 2.63 19.03 -5.95
CA ILE A 42 2.53 18.72 -7.38
C ILE A 42 2.19 17.24 -7.55
N SER A 43 1.13 16.97 -8.31
CA SER A 43 0.72 15.62 -8.73
C SER A 43 1.53 15.20 -9.97
N ARG A 44 1.98 13.94 -10.02
CA ARG A 44 2.73 13.33 -11.15
C ARG A 44 1.83 12.51 -12.08
N GLU A 45 0.57 12.36 -11.71
CA GLU A 45 -0.43 11.56 -12.39
C GLU A 45 -0.68 12.08 -13.80
N THR A 46 -0.73 11.16 -14.76
CA THR A 46 -1.00 11.45 -16.17
C THR A 46 -2.22 10.69 -16.64
N GLY A 47 -2.83 11.11 -17.76
CA GLY A 47 -4.01 10.45 -18.29
C GLY A 47 -5.25 10.66 -17.41
N ILE A 48 -5.27 11.74 -16.62
CA ILE A 48 -6.44 12.12 -15.83
C ILE A 48 -7.56 12.50 -16.80
N VAL A 49 -8.73 11.90 -16.59
CA VAL A 49 -9.93 12.17 -17.36
C VAL A 49 -10.37 13.62 -17.18
N ASP A 50 -10.64 14.30 -18.28
CA ASP A 50 -11.08 15.70 -18.32
C ASP A 50 -12.60 15.86 -18.16
N LYS A 51 -13.34 14.80 -18.49
CA LYS A 51 -14.81 14.73 -18.44
C LYS A 51 -15.26 13.56 -17.59
N TRP A 52 -16.41 13.71 -16.94
CA TRP A 52 -17.00 12.65 -16.13
C TRP A 52 -18.52 12.77 -16.10
N ASN A 53 -19.22 11.65 -16.13
CA ASN A 53 -20.68 11.59 -16.07
C ASN A 53 -21.16 10.45 -15.16
N PRO A 54 -22.00 10.73 -14.14
CA PRO A 54 -22.52 9.70 -13.23
C PRO A 54 -23.39 8.62 -13.93
N LYS A 55 -23.80 8.86 -15.17
CA LYS A 55 -24.55 7.91 -16.00
C LYS A 55 -23.66 6.93 -16.78
N GLY A 56 -22.34 7.11 -16.83
CA GLY A 56 -21.44 6.09 -17.40
C GLY A 56 -20.09 6.56 -17.94
N GLU A 57 -19.84 7.85 -18.14
CA GLU A 57 -18.54 8.32 -18.64
C GLU A 57 -17.53 8.38 -17.50
N ASN A 58 -16.41 7.66 -17.64
CA ASN A 58 -15.31 7.63 -16.68
C ASN A 58 -15.71 7.22 -15.25
N VAL A 59 -16.74 6.38 -15.11
CA VAL A 59 -17.18 5.79 -13.83
C VAL A 59 -16.47 4.47 -13.60
N LEU A 60 -15.56 4.40 -12.61
CA LEU A 60 -14.83 3.18 -12.26
C LEU A 60 -15.66 2.18 -11.46
N TRP A 61 -16.50 2.66 -10.55
CA TRP A 61 -17.33 1.82 -9.70
C TRP A 61 -18.63 2.52 -9.30
N LYS A 62 -19.65 1.73 -9.00
CA LYS A 62 -20.96 2.19 -8.50
C LYS A 62 -21.56 1.10 -7.62
N SER A 63 -21.97 1.45 -6.40
CA SER A 63 -22.75 0.58 -5.52
C SER A 63 -24.08 1.24 -5.19
N LYS A 64 -25.15 0.44 -5.16
CA LYS A 64 -26.48 0.90 -4.75
C LYS A 64 -26.61 0.91 -3.23
N GLU A 65 -25.89 0.04 -2.52
CA GLU A 65 -25.93 -0.09 -1.06
C GLU A 65 -25.07 0.96 -0.35
N ALA A 66 -23.91 1.31 -0.92
CA ALA A 66 -22.93 2.19 -0.28
C ALA A 66 -23.16 3.70 -0.56
N ALA A 67 -24.36 4.09 -1.03
CA ALA A 67 -24.68 5.50 -1.27
C ALA A 67 -24.73 6.26 0.07
N GLY A 68 -23.67 7.02 0.36
CA GLY A 68 -23.49 7.72 1.63
C GLY A 68 -24.65 8.66 1.96
N ARG A 69 -25.12 8.59 3.20
CA ARG A 69 -25.89 9.66 3.85
C ARG A 69 -24.95 10.36 4.83
N SER A 70 -24.79 11.67 4.65
CA SER A 70 -24.26 12.58 5.67
C SER A 70 -25.24 12.68 6.83
#